data_AF-A0A161M330-F1
#
_entry.id   AF-A0A161M330-F1
#
_cell.length_a   1.000
_cell.length_b   1.000
_cell.length_c   1.000
_cell.angle_alpha   90.00
_cell.angle_beta   90.00
_cell.angle_gamma   90.00
#
_symmetry.space_group_name_H-M   'P 1'
#
loop_
_entity.id
_entity.type
_entity.pdbx_description
1 polymer ?
#
loop_
_entity_poly.entity_id
_entity_poly.type
_entity_poly.pdbx_seq_one_letter_code
_entity_poly.pdbx_strand_id
1 'polypeptide(L)'
;IMNIEPAILVMHNSMRSHPAVTATLLDFLCRIIPNYYPAMADKVKHGIYTSLRQILEKRVLPALYPLFDSPKLDRELKSMIHETFPDFCFPPPVEGSRIDDIREDDMNDVGPPDIEVQNGNQPEAVFSDEEGDAVIKTEYKDPPQKINTKAKKSECK
;
A
#
# COMPACT_ATOMS: atom_id res chain seq x y z
N ILE A 1 3.15 2.02 22.98
CA ILE A 1 3.22 2.79 21.71
C ILE A 1 4.30 3.89 21.73
N MET A 2 4.20 4.92 22.58
CA MET A 2 5.14 6.09 22.63
C MET A 2 6.64 5.76 22.56
N ASN A 3 7.09 4.64 23.12
CA ASN A 3 8.51 4.26 23.17
C ASN A 3 9.01 3.55 21.89
N ILE A 4 8.12 3.05 21.03
CA ILE A 4 8.45 2.31 19.79
C ILE A 4 8.06 3.08 18.52
N GLU A 5 7.09 3.98 18.64
CA GLU A 5 6.60 4.85 17.57
C GLU A 5 7.68 5.75 16.95
N PRO A 6 8.56 6.43 17.71
CA PRO A 6 9.63 7.24 17.13
C PRO A 6 10.57 6.44 16.23
N ALA A 7 10.88 5.18 16.58
CA ALA A 7 11.79 4.34 15.80
C ALA A 7 11.18 3.97 14.43
N ILE A 8 9.93 3.51 14.38
CA ILE A 8 9.29 3.12 13.12
C ILE A 8 8.96 4.34 12.24
N LEU A 9 8.61 5.49 12.84
CA LEU A 9 8.41 6.74 12.11
C LEU A 9 9.73 7.29 11.54
N VAL A 10 10.87 7.15 12.24
CA VAL A 10 12.19 7.45 11.68
C VAL A 10 12.50 6.54 10.50
N MET A 11 12.28 5.23 10.60
CA MET A 11 12.46 4.29 9.48
C MET A 11 11.62 4.71 8.26
N HIS A 12 10.32 4.97 8.44
CA HIS A 12 9.41 5.37 7.38
C HIS A 12 9.80 6.71 6.72
N ASN A 13 10.00 7.76 7.54
CA ASN A 13 10.21 9.10 7.02
C ASN A 13 11.60 9.27 6.38
N SER A 14 12.62 8.53 6.86
CA SER A 14 13.96 8.52 6.24
C SER A 14 14.01 7.77 4.91
N MET A 15 13.08 6.85 4.62
CA MET A 15 13.04 6.09 3.35
C MET A 15 12.99 7.00 2.10
N ARG A 16 12.45 8.23 2.21
CA ARG A 16 12.45 9.18 1.09
C ARG A 16 13.84 9.77 0.82
N SER A 17 14.52 10.33 1.83
CA SER A 17 15.74 11.14 1.69
C SER A 17 17.05 10.43 2.07
N HIS A 18 17.00 9.50 3.01
CA HIS A 18 18.15 8.81 3.60
C HIS A 18 17.88 7.30 3.77
N PRO A 19 17.60 6.54 2.69
CA PRO A 19 17.18 5.13 2.77
C PRO A 19 18.20 4.22 3.47
N ALA A 20 19.49 4.59 3.48
CA ALA A 20 20.52 3.89 4.26
C ALA A 20 20.25 3.88 5.77
N VAL A 21 19.57 4.90 6.31
CA VAL A 21 19.13 4.95 7.72
C VAL A 21 18.04 3.91 7.97
N THR A 22 17.05 3.81 7.07
CA THR A 22 16.05 2.74 7.15
C THR A 22 16.67 1.36 7.01
N ALA A 23 17.58 1.17 6.05
CA ALA A 23 18.24 -0.11 5.78
C ALA A 23 19.03 -0.62 7.00
N THR A 24 19.87 0.23 7.60
CA THR A 24 20.66 -0.10 8.79
C THR A 24 19.80 -0.36 10.03
N LEU A 25 18.68 0.35 10.19
CA LEU A 25 17.72 0.10 11.27
C LEU A 25 16.94 -1.21 11.11
N LEU A 26 16.59 -1.60 9.87
CA LEU A 26 15.92 -2.87 9.58
C LEU A 26 16.89 -4.06 9.66
N ASP A 27 18.13 -3.90 9.20
CA ASP A 27 19.21 -4.88 9.37
C ASP A 27 19.48 -5.16 10.85
N PHE A 28 19.61 -4.10 11.66
CA PHE A 28 19.69 -4.21 13.11
C PHE A 28 18.49 -4.96 13.71
N LEU A 29 17.26 -4.65 13.27
CA LEU A 29 16.04 -5.30 13.78
C LEU A 29 16.00 -6.82 13.47
N CYS A 30 16.60 -7.25 12.36
CA CYS A 30 16.75 -8.67 12.03
C CYS A 30 17.88 -9.30 12.87
N ARG A 31 19.08 -8.69 12.90
CA ARG A 31 20.25 -9.23 13.58
C ARG A 31 20.13 -9.25 15.11
N ILE A 32 19.35 -8.35 15.72
CA ILE A 32 19.24 -8.24 17.19
C ILE A 32 18.51 -9.45 17.81
N ILE A 33 17.64 -10.13 17.07
CA ILE A 33 16.86 -11.29 17.56
C ILE A 33 17.76 -12.45 18.04
N PRO A 34 18.66 -13.02 17.22
CA PRO A 34 19.56 -14.07 17.68
C PRO A 34 20.70 -13.55 18.56
N ASN A 35 21.15 -12.30 18.39
CA ASN A 35 22.39 -11.81 19.01
C ASN A 35 22.22 -11.10 20.35
N TYR A 36 21.04 -10.56 20.70
CA TYR A 36 20.88 -9.78 21.94
C TYR A 36 21.04 -10.63 23.21
N TYR A 37 20.33 -11.76 23.27
CA TYR A 37 20.47 -12.74 24.34
C TYR A 37 19.98 -14.11 23.83
N PRO A 38 20.88 -14.96 23.28
CA PRO A 38 20.50 -16.17 22.56
C PRO A 38 19.57 -17.11 23.33
N ALA A 39 19.78 -17.25 24.64
CA ALA A 39 18.96 -18.08 25.54
C ALA A 39 17.49 -17.61 25.71
N MET A 40 17.11 -16.45 25.17
CA MET A 40 15.72 -15.96 25.10
C MET A 40 15.38 -15.40 23.71
N ALA A 41 16.06 -15.82 22.64
CA ALA A 41 15.86 -15.29 21.28
C ALA A 41 14.39 -15.32 20.84
N ASP A 42 13.63 -16.36 21.20
CA ASP A 42 12.19 -16.47 20.94
C ASP A 42 11.36 -15.37 21.61
N LYS A 43 11.72 -14.98 22.84
CA LYS A 43 11.07 -13.88 23.56
C LYS A 43 11.43 -12.53 22.96
N VAL A 44 12.65 -12.36 22.45
CA VAL A 44 13.07 -11.16 21.70
C VAL A 44 12.27 -11.07 20.39
N LYS A 45 12.18 -12.15 19.61
CA LYS A 45 11.35 -12.23 18.40
C LYS A 45 9.89 -11.92 18.69
N HIS A 46 9.30 -12.56 19.71
CA HIS A 46 7.91 -12.35 20.10
C HIS A 46 7.62 -10.92 20.60
N GLY A 47 8.57 -10.30 21.31
CA GLY A 47 8.47 -8.90 21.74
C GLY A 47 8.49 -7.92 20.57
N ILE A 48 9.35 -8.15 19.57
CA ILE A 48 9.40 -7.35 18.35
C ILE A 48 8.11 -7.55 17.52
N TYR A 49 7.67 -8.79 17.31
CA TYR A 49 6.41 -9.09 16.65
C TYR A 49 5.22 -8.39 17.30
N THR A 50 5.09 -8.48 18.63
CA THR A 50 4.05 -7.78 19.40
C THR A 50 4.13 -6.26 19.23
N SER A 51 5.34 -5.70 19.17
CA SER A 51 5.56 -4.28 18.90
C SER A 51 5.13 -3.87 17.49
N LEU A 52 5.42 -4.69 16.47
CA LEU A 52 4.99 -4.46 15.09
C LEU A 52 3.47 -4.60 14.91
N ARG A 53 2.81 -5.56 15.59
CA ARG A 53 1.34 -5.63 15.64
C ARG A 53 0.74 -4.38 16.31
N GLN A 54 1.28 -3.93 17.45
CA GLN A 54 0.82 -2.69 18.11
C GLN A 54 0.96 -1.43 17.23
N ILE A 55 2.01 -1.35 16.39
CA ILE A 55 2.19 -0.24 15.44
C ILE A 55 1.05 -0.18 14.42
N LEU A 56 0.60 -1.34 13.92
CA LEU A 56 -0.54 -1.45 13.00
C LEU A 56 -1.88 -1.23 13.71
N GLU A 57 -2.09 -1.86 14.86
CA GLU A 57 -3.31 -1.71 15.69
C GLU A 57 -3.58 -0.26 16.09
N LYS A 58 -2.52 0.48 16.45
CA LYS A 58 -2.60 1.91 16.80
C LYS A 58 -2.44 2.85 15.61
N ARG A 59 -2.36 2.31 14.39
CA ARG A 59 -2.27 3.05 13.11
C ARG A 59 -1.11 4.06 13.06
N VAL A 60 -0.02 3.81 13.81
CA VAL A 60 1.22 4.59 13.74
C VAL A 60 1.85 4.49 12.34
N LEU A 61 1.71 3.32 11.71
CA LEU A 61 1.74 3.18 10.26
C LEU A 61 0.47 2.43 9.80
N PRO A 62 -0.07 2.75 8.62
CA PRO A 62 -1.25 2.05 8.08
C PRO A 62 -0.92 0.64 7.57
N ALA A 63 0.32 0.39 7.14
CA ALA A 63 0.86 -0.89 6.71
C ALA A 63 2.39 -0.91 6.86
N LEU A 64 2.98 -2.10 7.06
CA LEU A 64 4.44 -2.28 7.11
C LEU A 64 5.03 -2.74 5.77
N TYR A 65 4.26 -3.43 4.92
CA TYR A 65 4.73 -3.94 3.62
C TYR A 65 5.45 -2.88 2.74
N PRO A 66 4.95 -1.63 2.56
CA PRO A 66 5.66 -0.62 1.76
C PRO A 66 7.01 -0.16 2.33
N LEU A 67 7.25 -0.40 3.63
CA LEU A 67 8.53 -0.15 4.28
C LEU A 67 9.50 -1.31 4.05
N PHE A 68 9.00 -2.54 4.13
CA PHE A 68 9.79 -3.78 4.10
C PHE A 68 10.15 -4.22 2.68
N ASP A 69 9.25 -4.09 1.70
CA ASP A 69 9.53 -4.44 0.29
C ASP A 69 9.95 -3.23 -0.57
N SER A 70 10.29 -2.10 0.05
CA SER A 70 10.72 -0.88 -0.64
C SER A 70 11.79 -1.16 -1.70
N PRO A 71 11.66 -0.64 -2.94
CA PRO A 71 12.64 -0.86 -4.02
C PRO A 71 13.97 -0.14 -3.77
N LYS A 72 14.10 0.59 -2.66
CA LYS A 72 15.36 1.20 -2.20
C LYS A 72 16.15 0.34 -1.20
N LEU A 73 15.62 -0.82 -0.80
CA LEU A 73 16.31 -1.75 0.09
C LEU A 73 17.00 -2.85 -0.72
N ASP A 74 18.22 -3.19 -0.31
CA ASP A 74 19.02 -4.23 -0.95
C ASP A 74 18.33 -5.60 -0.87
N ARG A 75 18.49 -6.40 -1.94
CA ARG A 75 17.82 -7.70 -2.09
C ARG A 75 18.08 -8.65 -0.92
N GLU A 76 19.31 -8.67 -0.40
CA GLU A 76 19.72 -9.50 0.74
C GLU A 76 19.00 -9.09 2.03
N LEU A 77 18.91 -7.78 2.30
CA LEU A 77 18.15 -7.25 3.44
C LEU A 77 16.67 -7.57 3.32
N LYS A 78 16.07 -7.45 2.12
CA LYS A 78 14.68 -7.85 1.89
C LYS A 78 14.44 -9.34 2.14
N SER A 79 15.36 -10.22 1.72
CA SER A 79 15.30 -11.64 2.08
C SER A 79 15.34 -11.86 3.59
N MET A 80 16.28 -11.23 4.32
CA MET A 80 16.35 -11.34 5.79
C MET A 80 15.06 -10.85 6.46
N ILE A 81 14.45 -9.76 5.98
CA ILE A 81 13.18 -9.26 6.50
C ILE A 81 12.04 -10.26 6.24
N HIS A 82 11.97 -10.84 5.04
CA HIS A 82 10.92 -11.81 4.68
C HIS A 82 11.03 -13.13 5.47
N GLU A 83 12.25 -13.58 5.78
CA GLU A 83 12.49 -14.73 6.66
C GLU A 83 12.20 -14.43 8.13
N THR A 84 12.52 -13.21 8.58
CA THR A 84 12.36 -12.81 9.99
C THR A 84 10.92 -12.45 10.33
N PHE A 85 10.19 -11.83 9.40
CA PHE A 85 8.91 -11.12 9.62
C PHE A 85 7.81 -11.42 8.55
N PRO A 86 7.59 -12.68 8.10
CA PRO A 86 6.68 -12.99 6.99
C PRO A 86 5.25 -12.44 7.14
N ASP A 87 4.67 -12.47 8.35
CA ASP A 87 3.35 -11.89 8.70
C ASP A 87 3.12 -10.46 8.21
N PHE A 88 4.19 -9.68 8.03
CA PHE A 88 4.15 -8.25 7.73
C PHE A 88 4.65 -7.91 6.32
N CYS A 89 5.09 -8.91 5.55
CA CYS A 89 5.69 -8.77 4.22
C CYS A 89 4.68 -8.92 3.07
N PHE A 90 3.39 -9.07 3.38
CA PHE A 90 2.29 -9.16 2.41
C PHE A 90 1.08 -8.38 2.92
N PRO A 91 0.19 -7.87 2.03
CA PRO A 91 -1.14 -7.45 2.46
C PRO A 91 -1.91 -8.67 3.02
N PRO A 92 -2.79 -8.48 4.02
CA PRO A 92 -3.66 -9.56 4.48
C PRO A 92 -4.54 -10.06 3.32
N PRO A 93 -4.78 -11.37 3.19
CA PRO A 93 -5.69 -11.89 2.17
C PRO A 93 -7.06 -11.23 2.29
N VAL A 94 -7.57 -10.68 1.18
CA VAL A 94 -8.92 -10.13 1.12
C VAL A 94 -9.90 -11.31 1.10
N GLU A 95 -10.64 -11.49 2.20
CA GLU A 95 -11.69 -12.52 2.32
C GLU A 95 -12.80 -12.23 1.29
N GLY A 96 -12.66 -12.84 0.11
CA GLY A 96 -13.55 -12.58 -1.03
C GLY A 96 -13.10 -13.25 -2.33
N SER A 97 -11.79 -13.30 -2.59
CA SER A 97 -11.23 -13.93 -3.80
C SER A 97 -11.14 -15.46 -3.68
N ARG A 98 -12.31 -16.11 -3.57
CA ARG A 98 -12.45 -17.53 -3.92
C ARG A 98 -12.30 -17.67 -5.43
N ILE A 99 -11.24 -18.33 -5.85
CA ILE A 99 -11.07 -18.80 -7.22
C ILE A 99 -11.82 -20.13 -7.28
N ASP A 100 -12.98 -20.14 -7.93
CA ASP A 100 -13.64 -21.39 -8.29
C ASP A 100 -12.89 -22.00 -9.48
N ASP A 101 -12.02 -22.98 -9.21
CA ASP A 101 -11.33 -23.78 -10.22
C ASP A 101 -12.36 -24.55 -11.08
N ILE A 102 -12.70 -23.98 -12.25
CA ILE A 102 -13.50 -24.67 -13.26
C ILE A 102 -12.67 -25.83 -13.82
N ARG A 103 -12.99 -27.04 -13.39
CA ARG A 103 -12.39 -28.27 -13.89
C ARG A 103 -12.85 -28.53 -15.32
N GLU A 104 -11.91 -28.55 -16.25
CA GLU A 104 -12.09 -29.14 -17.58
C GLU A 104 -12.12 -30.67 -17.44
N ASP A 105 -13.27 -31.30 -17.70
CA ASP A 105 -13.43 -32.76 -17.79
C ASP A 105 -14.50 -33.07 -18.86
N ASP A 106 -14.26 -34.10 -19.68
CA ASP A 106 -15.01 -34.38 -20.91
C ASP A 106 -16.39 -35.03 -20.67
N MET A 107 -17.41 -34.61 -21.42
CA MET A 107 -18.51 -35.50 -21.77
C MET A 107 -19.09 -35.18 -23.15
N ASN A 108 -18.90 -36.12 -24.09
CA ASN A 108 -19.51 -36.11 -25.42
C ASN A 108 -20.94 -36.71 -25.43
N ASP A 109 -21.63 -36.44 -26.55
CA ASP A 109 -22.70 -37.23 -27.21
C ASP A 109 -24.15 -36.68 -27.24
N VAL A 110 -24.82 -37.00 -28.37
CA VAL A 110 -26.22 -36.80 -28.80
C VAL A 110 -26.65 -35.35 -29.16
N GLY A 111 -27.23 -35.25 -30.37
CA GLY A 111 -27.63 -34.00 -31.04
C GLY A 111 -29.11 -33.59 -30.92
N PRO A 112 -29.62 -32.75 -31.85
CA PRO A 112 -30.64 -31.73 -31.58
C PRO A 112 -32.10 -32.17 -31.74
N PRO A 113 -33.04 -31.30 -31.31
CA PRO A 113 -33.87 -30.62 -32.31
C PRO A 113 -33.99 -29.09 -32.12
N ASP A 114 -34.33 -28.37 -33.18
CA ASP A 114 -34.68 -26.94 -33.19
C ASP A 114 -35.99 -26.63 -32.44
N ILE A 115 -36.13 -25.39 -31.96
CA ILE A 115 -37.28 -24.50 -32.25
C ILE A 115 -36.96 -23.03 -31.90
N GLU A 116 -36.97 -22.23 -32.96
CA GLU A 116 -37.18 -20.78 -33.14
C GLU A 116 -37.30 -19.78 -31.96
N VAL A 117 -36.30 -18.89 -31.88
CA VAL A 117 -36.42 -17.41 -31.89
C VAL A 117 -37.53 -16.72 -31.05
N GLN A 118 -37.14 -16.05 -29.94
CA GLN A 118 -37.39 -14.61 -29.76
C GLN A 118 -36.66 -13.92 -28.59
N ASN A 119 -36.48 -12.61 -28.76
CA ASN A 119 -36.23 -11.53 -27.77
C ASN A 119 -35.16 -11.76 -26.68
N GLY A 120 -34.05 -11.04 -26.82
CA GLY A 120 -33.12 -10.79 -25.72
C GLY A 120 -33.70 -9.82 -24.69
N ASN A 121 -33.32 -9.97 -23.42
CA ASN A 121 -33.63 -9.03 -22.36
C ASN A 121 -32.45 -8.94 -21.37
N GLN A 122 -31.49 -8.06 -21.67
CA GLN A 122 -30.46 -7.65 -20.72
C GLN A 122 -31.13 -6.80 -19.63
N PRO A 123 -31.09 -7.17 -18.33
CA PRO A 123 -31.48 -6.26 -17.26
C PRO A 123 -30.32 -5.28 -16.98
N GLU A 124 -30.04 -4.39 -17.93
CA GLU A 124 -29.18 -3.23 -17.64
C GLU A 124 -29.87 -2.37 -16.58
N ALA A 125 -29.15 -2.06 -15.50
CA ALA A 125 -29.71 -1.33 -14.36
C ALA A 125 -29.87 0.16 -14.68
N VAL A 126 -30.97 0.50 -15.37
CA VAL A 126 -31.34 1.88 -15.70
C VAL A 126 -31.54 2.67 -14.41
N PHE A 127 -30.67 3.66 -14.19
CA PHE A 127 -30.89 4.70 -13.19
C PHE A 127 -32.02 5.62 -13.67
N SER A 128 -33.13 5.67 -12.93
CA SER A 128 -34.23 6.57 -13.26
C SER A 128 -33.97 7.99 -12.76
N ASP A 129 -34.36 8.94 -13.60
CA ASP A 129 -34.33 10.40 -13.43
C ASP A 129 -35.15 10.91 -12.23
N GLU A 130 -34.66 11.97 -11.56
CA GLU A 130 -35.50 13.06 -11.01
C GLU A 130 -34.68 14.37 -10.83
N GLU A 131 -34.74 15.22 -11.86
CA GLU A 131 -34.73 16.71 -11.86
C GLU A 131 -33.54 17.52 -11.26
N GLY A 132 -33.07 18.55 -12.01
CA GLY A 132 -32.12 19.56 -11.52
C GLY A 132 -31.48 20.47 -12.58
N ASP A 133 -32.25 21.18 -13.41
CA ASP A 133 -31.70 22.02 -14.51
C ASP A 133 -31.04 23.33 -14.01
N ALA A 134 -29.80 23.57 -14.47
CA ALA A 134 -29.12 24.87 -14.35
C ALA A 134 -28.10 25.12 -15.48
N VAL A 135 -28.58 25.25 -16.73
CA VAL A 135 -27.96 25.93 -17.91
C VAL A 135 -26.47 26.37 -17.79
N ILE A 136 -25.56 25.71 -18.54
CA ILE A 136 -24.16 26.13 -18.70
C ILE A 136 -23.93 26.94 -20.00
N LYS A 137 -23.76 28.27 -19.88
CA LYS A 137 -23.17 29.22 -20.86
C LYS A 137 -22.62 30.44 -20.08
N THR A 138 -21.48 31.08 -20.36
CA THR A 138 -20.41 30.92 -21.38
C THR A 138 -19.15 31.72 -20.94
N GLU A 139 -18.12 31.77 -21.81
CA GLU A 139 -16.91 32.65 -21.82
C GLU A 139 -15.62 32.15 -21.14
N TYR A 140 -14.63 31.82 -21.99
CA TYR A 140 -13.20 31.88 -21.66
C TYR A 140 -12.70 33.33 -21.75
N LYS A 141 -11.86 33.78 -20.81
CA LYS A 141 -11.05 35.01 -20.96
C LYS A 141 -9.81 34.98 -20.07
N ASP A 142 -8.66 35.26 -20.67
CA ASP A 142 -7.32 35.23 -20.05
C ASP A 142 -6.33 35.95 -20.99
N PRO A 143 -5.22 36.57 -20.53
CA PRO A 143 -5.00 37.40 -19.34
C PRO A 143 -5.06 38.90 -19.80
N PRO A 144 -4.30 39.95 -19.32
CA PRO A 144 -2.98 40.08 -18.67
C PRO A 144 -3.07 40.90 -17.34
N GLN A 145 -2.06 41.48 -16.66
CA GLN A 145 -0.65 41.84 -16.92
C GLN A 145 0.26 41.60 -15.68
N LYS A 146 1.55 42.00 -15.78
CA LYS A 146 2.56 42.03 -14.71
C LYS A 146 2.53 43.37 -13.96
N ILE A 147 2.95 43.40 -12.69
CA ILE A 147 3.48 44.63 -12.04
C ILE A 147 4.84 44.31 -11.39
N ASN A 148 5.84 45.15 -11.66
CA ASN A 148 7.16 45.10 -11.01
C ASN A 148 7.25 46.17 -9.92
N THR A 149 7.85 45.84 -8.77
CA THR A 149 8.40 46.83 -7.84
C THR A 149 9.84 46.44 -7.49
N LYS A 150 10.75 47.42 -7.43
CA LYS A 150 12.20 47.23 -7.27
C LYS A 150 12.70 47.62 -5.87
N ALA A 151 13.94 47.22 -5.59
CA ALA A 151 14.83 47.72 -4.54
C ALA A 151 14.56 47.17 -3.11
N LYS A 152 15.54 47.14 -2.19
CA LYS A 152 16.88 47.78 -2.21
C LYS A 152 18.05 46.82 -2.03
N LYS A 153 19.20 47.24 -2.56
CA LYS A 153 20.55 46.77 -2.24
C LYS A 153 20.92 47.16 -0.80
N SER A 154 21.52 46.25 -0.04
CA SER A 154 22.37 46.56 1.11
C SER A 154 23.78 46.07 0.81
N GLU A 155 24.79 46.81 1.27
CA GLU A 155 26.17 46.70 0.82
C GLU A 155 27.05 46.22 1.99
N CYS A 156 27.88 45.21 1.75
CA CYS A 156 28.85 44.72 2.74
C CYS A 156 30.18 45.45 2.54
N LYS A 157 30.75 45.97 3.63
CA LYS A 157 32.06 46.63 3.67
C LYS A 157 32.68 46.44 5.05
#